data_AF-A0ABD0RDR3-F1
#
_entry.id   AF-A0ABD0RDR3-F1
#
_cell.length_a   1.000
_cell.length_b   1.000
_cell.length_c   1.000
_cell.angle_alpha   90.00
_cell.angle_beta   90.00
_cell.angle_gamma   90.00
#
_symmetry.space_group_name_H-M   'P 1'
#
loop_
_entity.id
_entity.type
_entity.pdbx_description
1 polymer ?
#
loop_
_entity_poly.entity_id
_entity_poly.type
_entity_poly.pdbx_seq_one_letter_code
_entity_poly.pdbx_strand_id
1 'polypeptide(L)' 'RRVCVGESLARMELFLFFTSLLQCYRFTTPPGVSEDELDLKGVVGLTLNPSPHKLCAIRRF' A
#
# COMPACT_ATOMS: atom_id res chain seq x y z
N ARG A 1 0.18 5.83 30.31
CA ARG A 1 -0.34 5.37 29.00
C ARG A 1 0.73 5.68 27.94
N ARG A 2 1.25 4.68 27.21
CA ARG A 2 2.19 4.91 26.09
C ARG A 2 1.36 4.99 24.80
N VAL A 3 1.50 6.08 24.05
CA VAL A 3 0.84 6.28 22.76
C VAL A 3 1.91 6.59 21.71
N CYS A 4 1.61 6.31 20.45
CA CYS A 4 2.51 6.69 19.37
C CYS A 4 2.50 8.22 19.22
N VAL A 5 3.63 8.86 19.49
CA VAL A 5 3.78 10.32 19.33
C VAL A 5 3.51 10.75 17.89
N GLY A 6 3.74 9.87 16.92
CA GLY A 6 3.51 10.11 15.50
C GLY A 6 2.09 9.83 14.99
N GLU A 7 1.11 9.46 15.84
CA GLU A 7 -0.22 9.00 15.39
C GLU A 7 -0.94 10.03 14.48
N SER A 8 -0.99 11.29 14.91
CA SER A 8 -1.65 12.34 14.12
C SER A 8 -0.92 12.60 12.80
N LEU A 9 0.42 12.58 12.81
CA LEU A 9 1.23 12.76 11.61
C LEU A 9 0.99 11.60 10.62
N ALA A 10 1.08 10.36 11.10
CA ALA A 10 0.86 9.17 10.28
C ALA A 10 -0.54 9.15 9.64
N ARG A 11 -1.58 9.60 10.36
CA ARG A 11 -2.94 9.71 9.79
C ARG A 11 -3.02 10.72 8.64
N MET A 12 -2.41 11.89 8.80
CA MET A 12 -2.40 12.91 7.75
C MET A 12 -1.60 12.43 6.53
N GLU A 13 -0.42 11.85 6.75
CA GLU A 13 0.41 11.32 5.68
C GLU A 13 -0.31 10.20 4.92
N LEU A 14 -0.84 9.19 5.61
CA LEU A 14 -1.59 8.10 4.98
C LEU A 14 -2.76 8.62 4.16
N PHE A 15 -3.53 9.58 4.69
CA PHE A 15 -4.65 10.17 3.96
C PHE A 15 -4.18 10.86 2.68
N LEU A 16 -3.21 11.77 2.78
CA LEU A 16 -2.73 12.56 1.64
C LEU A 16 -2.06 11.69 0.58
N PHE A 17 -1.15 10.78 0.98
CA PHE A 17 -0.47 9.89 0.04
C PHE A 17 -1.46 8.94 -0.63
N PHE A 18 -2.29 8.24 0.14
CA PHE A 18 -3.18 7.23 -0.41
C PHE A 18 -4.24 7.84 -1.33
N THR A 19 -4.88 8.95 -0.91
CA THR A 19 -5.89 9.61 -1.74
C THR A 19 -5.27 10.20 -3.00
N SER A 20 -4.11 10.85 -2.94
CA SER A 20 -3.44 11.39 -4.12
C SER A 20 -3.06 10.29 -5.12
N LEU A 21 -2.55 9.16 -4.64
CA LEU A 21 -2.22 8.01 -5.49
C LEU A 21 -3.47 7.45 -6.16
N LEU A 22 -4.57 7.27 -5.42
CA LEU A 22 -5.81 6.72 -5.98
C LEU A 22 -6.59 7.71 -6.85
N GLN A 23 -6.44 9.02 -6.64
CA GLN A 23 -7.04 10.04 -7.49
C GLN A 23 -6.32 10.11 -8.85
N CYS A 24 -5.01 9.90 -8.88
CA CYS A 24 -4.18 10.00 -10.08
C CYS A 24 -4.02 8.66 -10.84
N TYR A 25 -4.03 7.52 -10.13
CA TYR A 25 -3.70 6.22 -10.68
C TYR A 25 -4.77 5.17 -10.40
N ARG A 26 -4.85 4.19 -11.30
CA ARG A 26 -5.49 2.90 -11.06
C ARG A 26 -4.39 1.86 -10.94
N PHE A 27 -4.36 1.16 -9.80
CA PHE A 27 -3.44 0.06 -9.57
C PHE A 27 -4.07 -1.23 -10.05
N THR A 28 -3.30 -2.04 -10.78
CA THR A 28 -3.70 -3.38 -11.23
C THR A 28 -2.57 -4.36 -11.02
N THR A 29 -2.87 -5.65 -11.07
CA THR A 29 -1.84 -6.69 -11.19
C THR A 29 -1.07 -6.52 -12.50
N PRO A 30 0.20 -6.98 -12.55
CA PRO A 30 0.93 -7.10 -13.80
C PRO A 30 0.21 -8.02 -14.80
N PRO A 31 0.42 -7.83 -16.12
CA PRO A 31 -0.15 -8.74 -17.12
C PRO A 31 0.24 -10.19 -16.85
N GLY A 32 -0.75 -11.08 -16.87
CA GLY A 32 -0.54 -12.51 -16.61
C GLY A 32 -0.49 -12.92 -15.14
N VAL A 33 -0.70 -12.00 -14.20
CA VAL A 33 -0.84 -12.30 -12.76
C VAL A 33 -2.30 -12.07 -12.34
N SER A 34 -2.96 -13.10 -11.83
CA SER A 34 -4.30 -13.00 -11.26
C SER A 34 -4.28 -12.44 -9.84
N GLU A 35 -5.42 -11.92 -9.37
CA GLU A 35 -5.52 -11.38 -7.99
C GLU A 35 -5.34 -12.47 -6.94
N ASP A 36 -5.79 -13.70 -7.22
CA ASP A 36 -5.64 -14.87 -6.33
C ASP A 36 -4.17 -15.31 -6.12
N GLU A 37 -3.27 -14.91 -7.02
CA GLU A 37 -1.83 -15.18 -6.90
C GLU A 37 -1.11 -14.19 -5.98
N LEU A 38 -1.79 -13.13 -5.52
CA LEU A 38 -1.21 -12.16 -4.59
C LEU A 38 -1.09 -12.78 -3.19
N ASP A 39 0.15 -12.91 -2.72
CA ASP A 39 0.42 -13.37 -1.36
C ASP A 39 0.08 -12.28 -0.34
N LEU A 40 -1.01 -12.50 0.40
CA LEU A 40 -1.47 -11.61 1.47
C LEU A 40 -0.83 -11.93 2.82
N LYS A 41 0.07 -12.93 2.90
CA LYS A 41 0.79 -13.24 4.14
C LYS A 41 1.82 -12.16 4.43
N GLY A 42 1.85 -11.71 5.69
CA GLY A 42 2.89 -10.81 6.16
C GLY A 42 4.19 -11.55 6.43
N VAL A 43 5.31 -10.96 6.02
CA VAL A 43 6.66 -11.34 6.40
C VAL A 43 7.01 -10.64 7.71
N VAL A 44 7.29 -11.43 8.75
CA VAL A 44 7.59 -10.94 10.10
C VAL A 44 9.04 -10.45 10.18
N GLY A 45 9.22 -9.21 10.62
CA GLY A 45 10.51 -8.60 10.95
C GLY A 45 10.37 -7.62 12.11
N LEU A 46 11.07 -6.48 12.06
CA LEU A 46 10.84 -5.38 13.02
C LEU A 46 9.41 -4.83 12.92
N THR A 47 8.86 -4.83 11.71
CA THR A 47 7.44 -4.57 11.39
C THR A 47 6.87 -5.77 10.62
N LEU A 48 5.53 -5.81 10.45
CA LEU A 48 4.87 -6.78 9.57
C LEU A 48 4.76 -6.18 8.17
N ASN A 49 5.49 -6.74 7.20
CA ASN A 49 5.56 -6.23 5.83
C ASN A 49 4.92 -7.21 4.84
N PRO A 50 4.38 -6.77 3.70
CA PRO A 50 3.99 -7.68 2.64
C PRO A 50 5.23 -8.35 2.02
N SER A 51 5.05 -9.52 1.40
CA SER A 51 6.09 -10.09 0.54
C SER A 51 6.34 -9.19 -0.68
N PRO A 52 7.56 -9.13 -1.23
CA PRO A 52 7.86 -8.28 -2.38
C PRO A 52 6.98 -8.62 -3.59
N HIS A 53 6.21 -7.65 -4.07
CA HIS A 53 5.30 -7.80 -5.21
C HIS A 53 5.38 -6.59 -6.14
N LYS A 54 4.92 -6.78 -7.38
CA LYS A 54 4.86 -5.73 -8.40
C LYS A 54 3.41 -5.39 -8.69
N LEU A 55 3.15 -4.11 -8.96
CA LEU A 55 1.86 -3.60 -9.42
C LEU A 55 2.08 -2.71 -10.65
N CYS A 56 1.07 -2.63 -11.50
CA CYS A 56 1.00 -1.63 -12.56
C CYS A 56 0.24 -0.40 -12.04
N ALA A 57 0.85 0.79 -12.14
CA ALA A 57 0.19 2.06 -11.84
C ALA A 57 -0.17 2.75 -13.16
N ILE A 58 -1.46 2.71 -13.52
CA ILE A 58 -1.97 3.27 -14.77
C ILE A 58 -2.57 4.65 -14.46
N ARG A 59 -2.09 5.72 -15.10
CA ARG A 59 -2.63 7.06 -14.88
C ARG A 59 -4.09 7.13 -15.34
N ARG A 60 -4.95 7.77 -14.55
CA ARG A 60 -6.38 7.94 -14.87
C ARG A 60 -6.64 9.03 -15.95
N PHE A 61 -5.60 9.76 -16.35
CA PHE A 61 -5.62 10.84 -17.35
C PHE A 61 -4.45 10.73 -18.34
#